data_AF-A0A3M2C1H9-F1
#
_entry.id   AF-A0A3M2C1H9-F1
#
_cell.length_a   1.000
_cell.length_b   1.000
_cell.length_c   1.000
_cell.angle_alpha   90.00
_cell.angle_beta   90.00
_cell.angle_gamma   90.00
#
_symmetry.space_group_name_H-M   'P 1'
#
loop_
_entity.id
_entity.type
_entity.pdbx_description
1 polymer ?
#
loop_
_entity_poly.entity_id
_entity_poly.type
_entity_poly.pdbx_seq_one_letter_code
_entity_poly.pdbx_strand_id
1 'polypeptide(L)' 'YRGAGGAAGAAGSGLGLSLVKQVAEAHGGRVTVDSRPGHGSVFTLHLPARREAA' A
#
# COMPACT_ATOMS: atom_id res chain seq x y z
N TYR A 1 -17.41 1.51 -2.50
CA TYR A 1 -16.04 1.99 -2.20
C TYR A 1 -16.16 3.41 -1.66
N ARG A 2 -15.76 3.65 -0.41
CA ARG A 2 -15.50 5.00 0.13
C ARG A 2 -14.55 4.82 1.30
N GLY A 3 -13.40 5.50 1.23
CA GLY A 3 -12.49 5.65 2.35
C GLY A 3 -13.14 6.55 3.38
N ALA A 4 -13.57 5.95 4.48
CA ALA A 4 -13.90 6.62 5.73
C ALA A 4 -13.49 5.65 6.84
N GLY A 5 -12.20 5.68 7.18
CA GLY A 5 -11.61 4.81 8.19
C GLY A 5 -10.41 5.47 8.85
N GLY A 6 -10.45 6.80 8.97
CA GLY A 6 -9.59 7.57 9.85
C GLY A 6 -10.43 8.09 11.01
N ALA A 7 -10.75 7.22 11.98
CA ALA A 7 -11.06 7.56 13.37
C ALA A 7 -11.50 6.28 14.11
N ALA A 8 -10.71 5.88 15.11
CA ALA A 8 -11.07 5.06 16.27
C ALA A 8 -11.91 3.77 16.06
N GLY A 9 -11.27 2.61 16.25
CA GLY A 9 -11.95 1.50 16.96
C GLY A 9 -12.38 0.25 16.17
N ALA A 10 -12.13 0.15 14.87
CA ALA A 10 -12.25 -1.12 14.15
C ALA A 10 -10.83 -1.64 13.87
N ALA A 11 -10.41 -2.70 14.56
CA ALA A 11 -9.27 -3.48 14.11
C ALA A 11 -9.60 -3.99 12.70
N GLY A 12 -9.12 -3.27 11.68
CA GLY A 12 -9.22 -3.74 10.31
C GLY A 12 -8.67 -5.16 10.26
N SER A 13 -9.29 -6.04 9.50
CA SER A 13 -8.96 -7.48 9.41
C SER A 13 -7.54 -7.78 8.89
N GLY A 14 -6.65 -6.79 8.83
CA GLY A 14 -5.32 -6.89 8.22
C GLY A 14 -5.35 -6.95 6.69
N LEU A 15 -6.54 -6.95 6.07
CA LEU A 15 -6.71 -7.20 4.64
C LEU A 15 -6.23 -6.07 3.73
N GLY A 16 -6.14 -4.83 4.24
CA GLY A 16 -5.79 -3.67 3.42
C GLY A 16 -4.40 -3.80 2.77
N LEU A 17 -3.38 -4.10 3.57
CA LEU A 17 -2.00 -4.21 3.09
C LEU A 17 -1.73 -5.50 2.32
N SER A 18 -2.42 -6.61 2.65
CA SER A 18 -2.31 -7.84 1.87
C SER A 18 -2.89 -7.65 0.47
N LEU A 19 -4.01 -6.95 0.33
CA LEU A 19 -4.56 -6.58 -0.97
C LEU A 19 -3.62 -5.66 -1.75
N VAL A 20 -3.06 -4.63 -1.11
CA VAL A 20 -2.09 -3.73 -1.75
C VAL A 20 -0.88 -4.50 -2.28
N LYS A 21 -0.35 -5.45 -1.50
CA LYS A 21 0.77 -6.31 -1.93
C LYS A 21 0.40 -7.13 -3.16
N GLN A 22 -0.75 -7.82 -3.13
CA GLN A 22 -1.23 -8.63 -4.25
C GLN A 22 -1.42 -7.80 -5.52
N VAL A 23 -2.02 -6.62 -5.40
CA VAL A 23 -2.22 -5.70 -6.52
C VAL A 23 -0.87 -5.23 -7.07
N ALA A 24 0.07 -4.81 -6.21
CA ALA A 24 1.40 -4.39 -6.64
C ALA A 24 2.14 -5.51 -7.41
N GLU A 25 2.13 -6.73 -6.87
CA GLU A 25 2.77 -7.89 -7.49
C GLU A 25 2.13 -8.24 -8.85
N ALA A 26 0.79 -8.19 -8.95
CA ALA A 26 0.09 -8.42 -10.20
C ALA A 26 0.47 -7.42 -11.32
N HIS A 27 0.94 -6.23 -10.94
CA HIS A 27 1.43 -5.20 -11.88
C HIS A 27 2.94 -5.25 -12.09
N GLY A 28 3.63 -6.31 -11.63
CA GLY A 28 5.09 -6.42 -11.70
C GLY A 28 5.83 -5.44 -10.78
N GLY A 29 5.13 -4.87 -9.82
CA GLY A 29 5.65 -3.93 -8.83
C GLY A 29 5.90 -4.56 -7.48
N ARG A 30 6.12 -3.71 -6.47
CA ARG A 30 6.28 -4.10 -5.07
C ARG A 30 5.88 -2.96 -4.13
N VAL A 31 5.60 -3.28 -2.87
CA VAL A 31 5.37 -2.31 -1.79
C VAL A 31 6.44 -2.46 -0.71
N THR A 32 6.93 -1.36 -0.16
CA THR A 32 7.82 -1.32 0.99
C THR A 32 7.24 -0.45 2.11
N VAL A 33 7.72 -0.66 3.33
CA VAL A 33 7.36 0.16 4.49
C VAL A 33 8.61 0.56 5.25
N ASP A 34 8.71 1.84 5.59
CA ASP A 34 9.63 2.36 6.59
C ASP A 34 8.79 2.85 7.77
N SER A 35 8.98 2.26 8.95
CA SER A 35 8.24 2.61 10.16
C SER A 35 9.18 2.58 11.34
N ARG A 36 9.06 3.61 12.19
CA ARG A 36 9.75 3.67 13.49
C ARG A 36 8.73 4.04 14.56
N PRO A 37 8.68 3.33 15.71
CA PRO A 37 7.80 3.68 16.81
C PRO A 37 7.91 5.17 17.16
N GLY A 38 6.77 5.84 17.31
CA GLY A 38 6.69 7.28 17.60
C GLY A 38 6.96 8.23 16.43
N HIS A 39 7.31 7.74 15.23
CA HIS A 39 7.63 8.58 14.06
C HIS A 39 6.66 8.40 12.89
N GLY A 40 5.68 7.51 13.05
CA GLY A 40 4.75 7.13 11.99
C GLY A 40 5.33 6.09 11.02
N SER A 41 4.70 5.98 9.85
CA SER A 41 5.04 4.99 8.83
C SER A 41 4.94 5.60 7.44
N VAL A 42 5.89 5.27 6.57
CA VAL A 42 5.89 5.59 5.14
C VAL A 42 5.72 4.29 4.38
N PHE A 43 4.71 4.23 3.52
CA PHE A 43 4.49 3.12 2.60
C PHE A 43 4.85 3.58 1.19
N THR A 44 5.71 2.84 0.50
CA THR A 44 6.17 3.18 -0.84
C THR A 44 5.76 2.10 -1.83
N LEU A 45 5.08 2.49 -2.90
CA LEU A 45 4.70 1.62 -4.00
C LEU A 45 5.63 1.84 -5.18
N HIS A 46 6.25 0.76 -5.66
CA HIS A 46 7.08 0.76 -6.85
C HIS A 46 6.35 0.02 -7.97
N LEU A 47 6.14 0.68 -9.10
CA LEU A 47 5.55 0.07 -10.30
C LEU A 47 6.52 0.23 -11.47
N PRO A 48 6.58 -0.74 -12.40
CA PRO A 48 7.30 -0.56 -13.65
C PRO A 48 6.78 0.67 -14.40
N ALA A 49 7.68 1.55 -14.84
CA ALA A 49 7.30 2.62 -15.74
C ALA A 49 6.89 1.99 -17.07
N ARG A 50 5.66 2.26 -17.52
CA ARG A 50 5.24 1.89 -18.88
C ARG A 50 6.14 2.65 -19.84
N ARG A 51 6.93 1.92 -20.64
CA ARG A 51 7.63 2.53 -21.77
C ARG A 51 6.56 2.87 -22.80
N GLU A 52 6.30 4.16 -23.04
CA GLU A 52 5.56 4.54 -24.24
C GLU A 52 6.38 4.11 -25.46
N ALA A 53 5.70 3.48 -26.43
CA ALA A 53 6.31 3.18 -27.71
C ALA A 53 6.63 4.52 -28.40
N ALA A 54 7.89 4.66 -28.82
CA ALA A 54 8.36 5.80 -29.60
C ALA A 54 7.69 5.86 -30.97
#